data_AF-A0A2U1N2V2-F1
#
_entry.id   AF-A0A2U1N2V2-F1
#
_cell.length_a   1.000
_cell.length_b   1.000
_cell.length_c   1.000
_cell.angle_alpha   90.00
_cell.angle_beta   90.00
_cell.angle_gamma   90.00
#
_symmetry.space_group_name_H-M   'P 1'
#
loop_
_entity.id
_entity.type
_entity.pdbx_description
1 polymer ?
#
loop_
_entity_poly.entity_id
_entity_poly.type
_entity_poly.pdbx_seq_one_letter_code
_entity_poly.pdbx_strand_id
1 'polypeptide(L)'
;MLRRRIPSLISNSIRNASFHTKPASHFPIIKSLHNPIHHSGLFQKPVNSFGVQSVRAFSLLSLNDLRDNKGATKQKTRKGRGIGSGKGKTAGRGHKGQKARGTHKFGFEGGQTPLRRRMPKRGFKNPFSLEFQPVGLGKIARLINAGKIDSSELITMKTLKDTGAIGKQIRDGVRLMGRGAEQIQWPIHLEVIFLFLLFQY
;
A
#
# COMPACT_ATOMS: atom_id res chain seq x y z
N MET A 1 13.52 43.16 -36.95
CA MET A 1 13.95 42.10 -37.89
C MET A 1 13.36 40.77 -37.46
N LEU A 2 12.60 40.15 -38.36
CA LEU A 2 11.84 38.92 -38.16
C LEU A 2 12.73 37.72 -37.82
N ARG A 3 12.22 36.81 -36.98
CA ARG A 3 12.04 35.41 -37.40
C ARG A 3 10.87 34.75 -36.67
N ARG A 4 9.81 34.56 -37.46
CA ARG A 4 8.66 33.71 -37.19
C ARG A 4 9.08 32.24 -37.36
N ARG A 5 8.53 31.34 -36.54
CA ARG A 5 7.95 30.05 -36.99
C ARG A 5 7.13 29.42 -35.85
N ILE A 6 5.87 29.16 -36.15
CA ILE A 6 4.90 28.37 -35.37
C ILE A 6 4.75 27.01 -36.11
N PRO A 7 3.83 26.10 -35.72
CA PRO A 7 4.00 24.89 -34.93
C PRO A 7 3.93 23.59 -35.78
N SER A 8 4.11 22.41 -35.16
CA SER A 8 3.46 21.19 -35.65
C SER A 8 3.07 20.24 -34.52
N LEU A 9 1.90 19.66 -34.74
CA LEU A 9 1.10 18.81 -33.87
C LEU A 9 1.45 17.33 -34.08
N ILE A 10 1.31 16.56 -32.99
CA ILE A 10 0.78 15.18 -32.91
C ILE A 10 1.53 14.08 -33.67
N SER A 11 1.99 13.04 -32.95
CA SER A 11 1.43 11.68 -33.10
C SER A 11 1.98 10.68 -32.05
N ASN A 12 1.09 9.76 -31.69
CA ASN A 12 1.21 8.67 -30.72
C ASN A 12 2.23 7.59 -31.14
N SER A 13 2.95 7.03 -30.17
CA SER A 13 3.35 5.61 -30.18
C SER A 13 3.45 5.14 -28.72
N ILE A 14 2.47 4.39 -28.23
CA ILE A 14 2.41 2.92 -28.22
C ILE A 14 3.54 2.30 -27.38
N ARG A 15 3.12 1.90 -26.17
CA ARG A 15 3.41 0.65 -25.44
C ARG A 15 4.86 0.16 -25.44
N ASN A 16 5.45 0.11 -24.25
CA ASN A 16 6.26 -1.03 -23.80
C ASN A 16 6.06 -1.22 -22.29
N ALA A 17 5.01 -1.96 -21.93
CA ALA A 17 4.90 -2.58 -20.62
C ALA A 17 5.74 -3.86 -20.68
N SER A 18 6.91 -3.84 -20.07
CA SER A 18 7.69 -5.05 -19.81
C SER A 18 6.93 -5.92 -18.82
N PHE A 19 6.27 -6.96 -19.34
CA PHE A 19 5.77 -8.07 -18.54
C PHE A 19 6.96 -8.72 -17.83
N HIS A 20 7.10 -8.45 -16.54
CA HIS A 20 7.97 -9.25 -15.69
C HIS A 20 7.26 -10.59 -15.43
N THR A 21 7.47 -11.55 -16.33
CA THR A 21 7.15 -12.95 -16.05
C THR A 21 8.17 -13.47 -15.03
N LYS A 22 7.68 -14.05 -13.94
CA LYS A 22 8.51 -14.74 -12.95
C LYS A 22 9.16 -15.96 -13.62
N PRO A 23 10.49 -16.14 -13.57
CA PRO A 23 11.08 -17.36 -14.07
C PRO A 23 10.70 -18.54 -13.17
N ALA A 24 10.33 -19.65 -13.82
CA ALA A 24 10.01 -20.92 -13.18
C ALA A 24 11.22 -21.45 -12.40
N SER A 25 10.96 -22.03 -11.23
CA SER A 25 11.93 -22.73 -10.40
C SER A 25 12.41 -24.00 -11.10
N HIS A 26 13.59 -23.95 -11.70
CA HIS A 26 14.29 -25.13 -12.21
C HIS A 26 15.03 -25.80 -11.04
N PHE A 27 14.60 -27.00 -10.67
CA PHE A 27 15.31 -27.83 -9.69
C PHE A 27 16.62 -28.33 -10.30
N PRO A 28 17.78 -28.18 -9.66
CA PRO A 28 19.01 -28.76 -10.18
C PRO A 28 19.04 -30.28 -9.96
N ILE A 29 19.15 -31.00 -11.07
CA ILE A 29 19.46 -32.43 -11.18
C ILE A 29 20.87 -32.67 -10.61
N ILE A 30 20.98 -33.66 -9.72
CA ILE A 30 22.22 -34.10 -9.08
C ILE A 30 23.18 -34.61 -10.17
N LYS A 31 24.30 -33.91 -10.39
CA LYS A 31 25.44 -34.45 -11.14
C LYS A 31 26.40 -35.12 -10.16
N SER A 32 26.64 -36.42 -10.35
CA SER A 32 27.62 -37.21 -9.62
C SER A 32 29.04 -36.72 -9.93
N LEU A 33 29.78 -36.32 -8.89
CA LEU A 33 31.20 -36.00 -9.01
C LEU A 33 32.01 -37.31 -9.01
N HIS A 34 32.75 -37.55 -10.09
CA HIS A 34 33.85 -38.51 -10.11
C HIS A 34 35.03 -37.94 -9.30
N ASN A 35 35.56 -38.72 -8.36
CA ASN A 35 36.79 -38.42 -7.63
C ASN A 35 38.00 -38.95 -8.41
N PRO A 36 39.08 -38.17 -8.62
CA PRO A 36 40.38 -38.72 -8.94
C PRO A 36 41.15 -39.04 -7.65
N ILE A 37 41.66 -40.27 -7.61
CA ILE A 37 42.56 -40.81 -6.58
C ILE A 37 43.95 -40.19 -6.78
N HIS A 38 44.54 -39.62 -5.73
CA HIS A 38 45.99 -39.39 -5.67
C HIS A 38 46.55 -39.92 -4.33
N HIS A 39 47.59 -40.74 -4.46
CA HIS A 39 48.30 -41.41 -3.39
C HIS A 39 49.39 -40.55 -2.73
N SER A 40 49.72 -40.95 -1.50
CA SER A 40 50.98 -40.78 -0.73
C SER A 40 51.15 -39.54 0.16
N GLY A 41 51.37 -39.80 1.45
CA GLY A 41 51.79 -38.81 2.45
C GLY A 41 51.34 -39.13 3.87
N LEU A 42 52.18 -39.82 4.64
CA LEU A 42 52.02 -40.18 6.05
C LEU A 42 51.67 -38.98 6.97
N PHE A 43 50.62 -39.10 7.78
CA PHE A 43 50.62 -38.84 9.24
C PHE A 43 49.21 -39.08 9.84
N GLN A 44 49.05 -40.11 10.67
CA GLN A 44 47.80 -40.37 11.41
C GLN A 44 47.80 -39.60 12.73
N LYS A 45 46.73 -38.85 13.01
CA LYS A 45 46.31 -38.49 14.38
C LYS A 45 44.80 -38.75 14.55
N PRO A 46 44.37 -39.26 15.71
CA PRO A 46 43.15 -40.06 15.82
C PRO A 46 41.84 -39.25 15.91
N VAL A 47 40.80 -39.96 15.49
CA VAL A 47 39.37 -39.63 15.44
C VAL A 47 38.77 -39.45 16.84
N ASN A 48 37.82 -38.51 16.99
CA ASN A 48 36.55 -38.62 17.73
C ASN A 48 36.15 -37.30 18.44
N SER A 49 35.19 -36.59 17.86
CA SER A 49 34.13 -35.94 18.66
C SER A 49 32.87 -35.80 17.81
N PHE A 50 31.95 -36.75 17.98
CA PHE A 50 30.58 -36.68 17.47
C PHE A 50 29.98 -35.32 17.84
N GLY A 51 29.88 -34.43 16.85
CA GLY A 51 29.17 -33.16 17.00
C GLY A 51 27.68 -33.45 17.13
N VAL A 52 27.18 -33.40 18.36
CA VAL A 52 25.77 -33.40 18.71
C VAL A 52 25.09 -32.25 17.95
N GLN A 53 24.48 -32.54 16.81
CA GLN A 53 23.48 -31.65 16.23
C GLN A 53 22.27 -31.73 17.16
N SER A 54 22.22 -30.82 18.13
CA SER A 54 21.06 -30.63 18.99
C SER A 54 19.90 -30.20 18.11
N VAL A 55 19.12 -31.19 17.68
CA VAL A 55 17.76 -31.01 17.18
C VAL A 55 17.00 -30.36 18.33
N ARG A 56 16.85 -29.02 18.30
CA ARG A 56 16.00 -28.34 19.27
C ARG A 56 14.58 -28.82 19.00
N ALA A 57 14.16 -29.78 19.82
CA ALA A 57 12.83 -30.33 19.87
C ALA A 57 11.83 -29.18 19.97
N PHE A 58 10.73 -29.31 19.22
CA PHE A 58 9.60 -28.41 19.20
C PHE A 58 9.05 -28.22 20.61
N SER A 59 9.45 -27.14 21.28
CA SER A 59 8.80 -26.64 22.48
C SER A 59 7.42 -26.13 22.07
N LEU A 60 6.38 -26.75 22.62
CA LEU A 60 5.02 -26.23 22.58
C LEU A 60 5.03 -24.79 23.11
N LEU A 61 4.82 -23.82 22.21
CA LEU A 61 4.82 -22.36 22.41
C LEU A 61 5.39 -21.88 23.76
N SER A 62 6.72 -21.84 23.87
CA SER A 62 7.36 -21.15 24.99
C SER A 62 7.34 -19.63 24.75
N LEU A 63 7.27 -18.83 25.83
CA LEU A 63 7.30 -17.36 25.71
C LEU A 63 8.57 -16.83 25.00
N ASN A 64 9.67 -17.60 25.07
CA ASN A 64 10.95 -17.23 24.48
C ASN A 64 10.99 -17.45 22.95
N ASP A 65 10.07 -18.25 22.41
CA ASP A 65 10.02 -18.60 20.99
C ASP A 65 9.05 -17.69 20.20
N LEU A 66 8.39 -16.74 20.87
CA LEU A 66 7.49 -15.78 20.25
C LEU A 66 8.29 -14.80 19.36
N ARG A 67 8.05 -14.87 18.05
CA ARG A 67 8.61 -13.95 17.06
C ARG A 67 7.53 -13.52 16.08
N ASP A 68 7.65 -12.29 15.60
CA ASP A 68 6.77 -11.77 14.57
C ASP A 68 7.06 -12.42 13.20
N ASN A 69 6.13 -12.26 12.27
CA ASN A 69 6.27 -12.72 10.89
C ASN A 69 7.52 -12.10 10.25
N LYS A 70 8.23 -12.92 9.46
CA LYS A 70 9.48 -12.49 8.82
C LYS A 70 9.22 -11.26 7.94
N GLY A 71 9.84 -10.13 8.30
CA GLY A 71 9.72 -8.86 7.58
C GLY A 71 8.72 -7.85 8.17
N ALA A 72 7.97 -8.21 9.22
CA ALA A 72 7.09 -7.29 9.92
C ALA A 72 7.88 -6.14 10.59
N THR A 73 9.05 -6.45 11.15
CA THR A 73 9.98 -5.46 11.73
C THR A 73 11.22 -5.27 10.86
N LYS A 74 11.55 -3.99 10.58
CA LYS A 74 12.79 -3.60 9.88
C LYS A 74 13.81 -3.06 10.87
N GLN A 75 15.06 -3.48 10.71
CA GLN A 75 16.16 -2.99 11.55
C GLN A 75 16.40 -1.49 11.32
N LYS A 76 16.49 -0.71 12.40
CA LYS A 76 16.74 0.74 12.34
C LYS A 76 18.20 0.98 11.97
N THR A 77 18.45 1.81 10.95
CA THR A 77 19.82 2.22 10.63
C THR A 77 20.36 3.19 11.68
N ARG A 78 21.35 2.76 12.46
CA ARG A 78 22.06 3.61 13.42
C ARG A 78 23.15 4.40 12.69
N LYS A 79 22.95 5.72 12.56
CA LYS A 79 23.87 6.62 11.85
C LYS A 79 25.10 6.94 12.72
N GLY A 80 26.26 7.18 12.11
CA GLY A 80 27.47 7.55 12.84
C GLY A 80 28.10 6.43 13.65
N ARG A 81 28.03 5.17 13.17
CA ARG A 81 28.55 3.98 13.86
C ARG A 81 29.51 3.20 12.97
N GLY A 82 30.64 3.83 12.63
CA GLY A 82 31.72 3.22 11.84
C GLY A 82 31.48 3.21 10.32
N ILE A 83 32.56 2.98 9.56
CA ILE A 83 32.56 2.99 8.09
C ILE A 83 31.74 1.86 7.46
N GLY A 84 31.78 0.66 8.01
CA GLY A 84 31.02 -0.51 7.51
C GLY A 84 29.49 -0.34 7.54
N SER A 85 28.97 0.63 8.30
CA SER A 85 27.53 0.93 8.35
C SER A 85 27.00 1.68 7.13
N GLY A 86 27.87 2.14 6.21
CA GLY A 86 27.51 2.97 5.05
C GLY A 86 27.08 4.41 5.38
N LYS A 87 26.71 4.70 6.63
CA LYS A 87 26.32 6.04 7.13
C LYS A 87 27.19 6.47 8.31
N GLY A 88 28.48 6.12 8.27
CA GLY A 88 29.47 6.43 9.31
C GLY A 88 29.85 7.91 9.34
N LYS A 89 30.73 8.33 8.43
CA LYS A 89 31.44 9.63 8.50
C LYS A 89 30.52 10.87 8.54
N THR A 90 29.47 10.90 7.73
CA THR A 90 28.59 12.08 7.57
C THR A 90 27.17 11.86 8.07
N ALA A 91 26.86 10.68 8.61
CA ALA A 91 25.49 10.29 8.98
C ALA A 91 24.45 10.48 7.84
N GLY A 92 24.89 10.54 6.57
CA GLY A 92 24.04 10.82 5.41
C GLY A 92 23.62 12.29 5.25
N ARG A 93 24.28 13.23 5.95
CA ARG A 93 24.00 14.67 5.84
C ARG A 93 24.87 15.40 4.79
N GLY A 94 25.86 14.72 4.22
CA GLY A 94 26.84 15.32 3.31
C GLY A 94 27.97 16.05 4.04
N HIS A 95 28.67 16.94 3.34
CA HIS A 95 29.80 17.71 3.86
C HIS A 95 29.37 19.11 4.35
N LYS A 96 30.29 20.08 4.41
CA LYS A 96 30.17 21.38 5.08
C LYS A 96 29.12 22.32 4.46
N GLY A 97 27.83 22.00 4.54
CA GLY A 97 26.70 22.84 4.09
C GLY A 97 25.68 23.13 5.20
N GLN A 98 24.73 24.03 4.94
CA GLN A 98 23.68 24.40 5.91
C GLN A 98 22.89 23.16 6.39
N LYS A 99 22.54 22.23 5.49
CA LYS A 99 21.83 20.98 5.81
C LYS A 99 22.62 20.02 6.72
N ALA A 100 23.95 20.15 6.76
CA ALA A 100 24.78 19.35 7.65
C ALA A 100 24.87 19.92 9.07
N ARG A 101 24.86 21.26 9.17
CA ARG A 101 25.02 22.01 10.43
C ARG A 101 23.69 22.31 11.13
N GLY A 102 22.62 22.55 10.37
CA GLY A 102 21.33 22.99 10.90
C GLY A 102 20.14 22.60 10.02
N THR A 103 19.00 23.24 10.28
CA THR A 103 17.73 23.00 9.59
C THR A 103 17.34 24.23 8.76
N HIS A 104 16.43 24.02 7.82
CA HIS A 104 15.79 25.09 7.05
C HIS A 104 14.28 24.93 7.19
N LYS A 105 13.54 26.03 7.00
CA LYS A 105 12.07 25.97 7.02
C LYS A 105 11.57 25.16 5.82
N PHE A 106 10.64 24.24 6.05
CA PHE A 106 9.97 23.53 4.97
C PHE A 106 9.26 24.55 4.05
N GLY A 107 9.45 24.41 2.74
CA GLY A 107 8.92 25.34 1.73
C GLY A 107 9.80 26.56 1.45
N PHE A 108 11.08 26.57 1.84
CA PHE A 108 12.04 27.58 1.41
C PHE A 108 12.60 27.26 0.00
N GLU A 109 12.40 28.18 -0.95
CA GLU A 109 12.80 28.04 -2.36
C GLU A 109 14.09 28.82 -2.70
N GLY A 110 14.99 29.03 -1.72
CA GLY A 110 16.30 29.66 -1.97
C GLY A 110 16.29 31.19 -2.13
N GLY A 111 15.26 31.87 -1.60
CA GLY A 111 15.07 33.32 -1.73
C GLY A 111 14.08 33.71 -2.83
N GLN A 112 13.69 32.76 -3.67
CA GLN A 112 12.61 32.91 -4.63
C GLN A 112 11.25 33.07 -3.90
N THR A 113 10.33 33.86 -4.47
CA THR A 113 8.96 33.99 -3.95
C THR A 113 8.26 32.63 -3.93
N PRO A 114 7.82 32.10 -2.77
CA PRO A 114 7.29 30.73 -2.71
C PRO A 114 6.02 30.53 -3.53
N LEU A 115 5.81 29.31 -4.05
CA LEU A 115 4.64 28.96 -4.88
C LEU A 115 3.29 29.36 -4.24
N ARG A 116 3.15 29.16 -2.92
CA ARG A 116 1.95 29.53 -2.15
C ARG A 116 1.61 31.03 -2.17
N ARG A 117 2.58 31.89 -2.53
CA ARG A 117 2.39 33.34 -2.70
C ARG A 117 2.20 33.73 -4.16
N ARG A 118 2.78 32.96 -5.09
CA ARG A 118 2.68 33.20 -6.54
C ARG A 118 1.30 32.88 -7.08
N MET A 119 0.75 31.75 -6.65
CA MET A 119 -0.59 31.36 -7.07
C MET A 119 -1.64 32.13 -6.27
N PRO A 120 -2.67 32.69 -6.93
CA PRO A 120 -3.77 33.31 -6.22
C PRO A 120 -4.54 32.25 -5.42
N LYS A 121 -5.09 32.64 -4.26
CA LYS A 121 -6.05 31.81 -3.53
C LYS A 121 -7.33 31.74 -4.36
N ARG A 122 -7.85 30.54 -4.60
CA ARG A 122 -9.07 30.33 -5.39
C ARG A 122 -10.22 29.85 -4.50
N GLY A 123 -11.39 30.46 -4.69
CA GLY A 123 -12.63 30.07 -4.04
C GLY A 123 -12.66 30.29 -2.52
N PHE A 124 -13.67 29.73 -1.89
CA PHE A 124 -13.82 29.63 -0.44
C PHE A 124 -14.33 28.23 -0.09
N LYS A 125 -14.07 27.77 1.14
CA LYS A 125 -14.69 26.55 1.67
C LYS A 125 -16.00 26.92 2.35
N ASN A 126 -17.12 26.42 1.86
CA ASN A 126 -18.43 26.64 2.50
C ASN A 126 -18.47 25.93 3.87
N PRO A 127 -18.66 26.65 4.99
CA PRO A 127 -18.76 26.03 6.32
C PRO A 127 -20.10 25.33 6.56
N PHE A 128 -21.14 25.66 5.78
CA PHE A 128 -22.48 25.10 5.89
C PHE A 128 -22.75 23.99 4.87
N SER A 129 -21.70 23.46 4.21
CA SER A 129 -21.89 22.36 3.27
C SER A 129 -22.26 21.08 4.00
N LEU A 130 -23.41 20.49 3.64
CA LEU A 130 -23.82 19.19 4.13
C LEU A 130 -23.07 18.08 3.38
N GLU A 131 -22.47 17.16 4.14
CA GLU A 131 -21.77 15.99 3.62
C GLU A 131 -22.59 14.73 3.89
N PHE A 132 -23.20 14.20 2.83
CA PHE A 132 -23.97 12.96 2.87
C PHE A 132 -23.08 11.75 2.54
N GLN A 133 -23.30 10.64 3.25
CA GLN A 133 -22.64 9.38 2.95
C GLN A 133 -23.31 8.71 1.73
N PRO A 134 -22.57 8.47 0.64
CA PRO A 134 -23.13 7.80 -0.53
C PRO A 134 -23.32 6.30 -0.29
N VAL A 135 -24.47 5.76 -0.71
CA VAL A 135 -24.79 4.32 -0.71
C VAL A 135 -25.23 3.90 -2.09
N GLY A 136 -24.56 2.90 -2.66
CA GLY A 136 -24.93 2.32 -3.95
C GLY A 136 -26.03 1.28 -3.82
N LEU A 137 -27.00 1.30 -4.74
CA LEU A 137 -28.07 0.31 -4.83
C LEU A 137 -27.56 -1.14 -4.94
N GLY A 138 -26.49 -1.38 -5.69
CA GLY A 138 -25.87 -2.71 -5.76
C GLY A 138 -25.29 -3.20 -4.43
N LYS A 139 -24.90 -2.29 -3.52
CA LYS A 139 -24.46 -2.68 -2.17
C LYS A 139 -25.65 -3.16 -1.34
N ILE A 140 -26.80 -2.49 -1.45
CA ILE A 140 -28.04 -2.90 -0.79
C ILE A 140 -28.49 -4.26 -1.34
N ALA A 141 -28.50 -4.44 -2.67
CA ALA A 141 -28.85 -5.72 -3.28
C ALA A 141 -28.01 -6.89 -2.75
N ARG A 142 -26.69 -6.70 -2.62
CA ARG A 142 -25.79 -7.71 -2.03
C ARG A 142 -26.10 -8.03 -0.57
N LEU A 143 -26.53 -7.05 0.22
CA LEU A 143 -26.87 -7.25 1.63
C LEU A 143 -28.20 -7.99 1.79
N ILE A 144 -29.15 -7.73 0.90
CA ILE A 144 -30.42 -8.47 0.83
C ILE A 144 -30.16 -9.92 0.41
N ASN A 145 -29.36 -10.14 -0.64
CA ASN A 145 -28.96 -11.49 -1.06
C ASN A 145 -28.20 -12.27 0.02
N ALA A 146 -27.50 -11.57 0.91
CA ALA A 146 -26.81 -12.16 2.05
C ALA A 146 -27.74 -12.43 3.26
N GLY A 147 -29.04 -12.13 3.15
CA GLY A 147 -30.02 -12.28 4.24
C GLY A 147 -29.78 -11.33 5.42
N LYS A 148 -29.09 -10.21 5.20
CA LYS A 148 -28.81 -9.22 6.25
C LYS A 148 -29.85 -8.09 6.31
N ILE A 149 -30.55 -7.87 5.20
CA ILE A 149 -31.59 -6.85 5.07
C ILE A 149 -32.80 -7.55 4.48
N ASP A 150 -33.95 -7.37 5.12
CA ASP A 150 -35.21 -7.85 4.60
C ASP A 150 -35.78 -6.84 3.61
N SER A 151 -36.10 -7.30 2.39
CA SER A 151 -36.64 -6.44 1.33
C SER A 151 -38.07 -5.97 1.59
N SER A 152 -38.81 -6.72 2.40
CA SER A 152 -40.21 -6.45 2.72
C SER A 152 -40.37 -5.34 3.77
N GLU A 153 -39.34 -5.08 4.56
CA GLU A 153 -39.35 -4.06 5.60
C GLU A 153 -38.83 -2.70 5.09
N LEU A 154 -39.11 -1.65 5.87
CA LEU A 154 -38.62 -0.32 5.58
C LEU A 154 -37.12 -0.21 5.89
N ILE A 155 -36.32 0.00 4.85
CA ILE A 155 -34.86 0.15 4.95
C ILE A 155 -34.54 1.61 5.35
N THR A 156 -34.40 1.84 6.65
CA THR A 156 -34.04 3.16 7.23
C THR A 156 -32.52 3.34 7.34
N MET A 157 -32.06 4.58 7.58
CA MET A 157 -30.65 4.86 7.86
C MET A 157 -30.05 4.03 9.01
N LYS A 158 -30.87 3.67 10.00
CA LYS A 158 -30.46 2.81 11.11
C LYS A 158 -30.12 1.40 10.61
N THR A 159 -31.01 0.79 9.83
CA THR A 159 -30.80 -0.55 9.26
C THR A 159 -29.54 -0.59 8.39
N LEU A 160 -29.30 0.45 7.58
CA LEU A 160 -28.10 0.57 6.74
C LEU A 160 -26.82 0.67 7.58
N LYS A 161 -26.88 1.26 8.78
CA LYS A 161 -25.75 1.35 9.70
C LYS A 161 -25.46 0.02 10.36
N ASP A 162 -26.49 -0.63 10.89
CA ASP A 162 -26.36 -1.87 11.65
C ASP A 162 -25.87 -3.02 10.75
N THR A 163 -26.26 -2.99 9.47
CA THR A 163 -25.85 -3.99 8.46
C THR A 163 -24.46 -3.73 7.85
N GLY A 164 -23.85 -2.57 8.12
CA GLY A 164 -22.57 -2.16 7.53
C GLY A 164 -22.67 -1.69 6.08
N ALA A 165 -23.88 -1.34 5.61
CA ALA A 165 -24.08 -0.69 4.31
C ALA A 165 -23.41 0.69 4.26
N ILE A 166 -23.35 1.39 5.40
CA ILE A 166 -22.66 2.66 5.58
C ILE A 166 -21.54 2.57 6.63
N GLY A 167 -20.68 3.59 6.66
CA GLY A 167 -19.63 3.69 7.66
C GLY A 167 -20.17 3.90 9.09
N LYS A 168 -19.29 3.73 10.09
CA LYS A 168 -19.66 3.86 11.51
C LYS A 168 -20.22 5.23 11.88
N GLN A 169 -19.74 6.28 11.24
CA GLN A 169 -20.14 7.67 11.48
C GLN A 169 -20.95 8.17 10.29
N ILE A 170 -22.21 8.53 10.58
CA ILE A 170 -23.06 9.29 9.67
C ILE A 170 -22.85 10.76 10.05
N ARG A 171 -22.55 11.60 9.05
CA ARG A 171 -22.51 13.06 9.23
C ARG A 171 -23.93 13.61 9.07
N ASP A 172 -24.22 14.26 7.96
CA ASP A 172 -25.49 14.95 7.75
C ASP A 172 -26.57 14.05 7.14
N GLY A 173 -26.21 12.82 6.72
CA GLY A 173 -27.18 11.86 6.23
C GLY A 173 -26.66 10.82 5.25
N VAL A 174 -27.60 10.15 4.59
CA VAL A 174 -27.33 9.15 3.54
C VAL A 174 -27.90 9.62 2.21
N ARG A 175 -27.09 9.51 1.17
CA ARG A 175 -27.47 9.77 -0.23
C ARG A 175 -27.46 8.47 -1.02
N LEU A 176 -28.58 8.11 -1.62
CA LEU A 176 -28.66 6.94 -2.50
C LEU A 176 -28.08 7.25 -3.88
N MET A 177 -27.34 6.30 -4.42
CA MET A 177 -26.73 6.34 -5.75
C MET A 177 -27.12 5.13 -6.58
N GLY A 178 -27.46 5.34 -7.85
CA GLY A 178 -27.87 4.30 -8.80
C GLY A 178 -26.80 3.29 -9.23
N ARG A 179 -25.63 3.26 -8.58
CA ARG A 179 -24.57 2.31 -8.95
C ARG A 179 -24.99 0.87 -8.64
N GLY A 180 -25.12 0.05 -9.68
CA GLY A 180 -25.52 -1.36 -9.56
C GLY A 180 -27.03 -1.55 -9.37
N ALA A 181 -27.84 -0.62 -9.86
CA ALA A 181 -29.31 -0.72 -9.83
C ALA A 181 -29.84 -1.99 -10.52
N GLU A 182 -29.15 -2.49 -11.54
CA GLU A 182 -29.49 -3.71 -12.29
C GLU A 182 -29.59 -4.98 -11.41
N GLN A 183 -28.98 -4.97 -10.22
CA GLN A 183 -28.96 -6.12 -9.31
C GLN A 183 -30.20 -6.19 -8.42
N ILE A 184 -31.06 -5.16 -8.44
CA ILE A 184 -32.30 -5.12 -7.68
C ILE A 184 -33.40 -5.72 -8.56
N GLN A 185 -33.97 -6.84 -8.12
CA GLN A 185 -35.04 -7.53 -8.83
C GLN A 185 -36.40 -7.42 -8.11
N TRP A 186 -36.38 -7.07 -6.82
CA TRP A 186 -37.54 -7.01 -5.94
C TRP A 186 -37.87 -5.56 -5.57
N PRO A 187 -39.13 -5.27 -5.22
CA PRO A 187 -39.50 -3.96 -4.67
C PRO A 187 -38.79 -3.75 -3.33
N ILE A 188 -38.29 -2.53 -3.11
CA ILE A 188 -37.67 -2.11 -1.84
C ILE A 188 -38.24 -0.77 -1.40
N HIS A 189 -38.47 -0.64 -0.10
CA HIS A 189 -38.92 0.60 0.53
C HIS A 189 -37.75 1.21 1.30
N LEU A 190 -37.36 2.44 0.96
CA LEU A 190 -36.17 3.10 1.48
C LEU A 190 -36.55 4.45 2.11
N GLU A 191 -36.06 4.69 3.31
CA GLU A 191 -36.15 5.99 3.99
C GLU A 191 -34.74 6.55 4.20
N VAL A 192 -34.37 7.50 3.33
CA VAL A 192 -33.08 8.22 3.35
C VAL A 192 -33.30 9.70 3.05
N ILE A 193 -32.31 10.53 3.42
CA ILE A 193 -32.41 11.98 3.30
C ILE A 193 -32.40 12.48 1.85
N PHE A 194 -31.62 11.85 0.97
CA PHE A 194 -31.53 12.31 -0.42
C PHE A 194 -31.51 11.15 -1.42
N LEU A 195 -32.47 11.18 -2.34
CA LEU A 195 -32.52 10.29 -3.49
C LEU A 195 -31.91 11.00 -4.70
N PHE A 196 -30.79 10.51 -5.19
CA PHE A 196 -30.21 11.03 -6.43
C PHE A 196 -30.48 10.06 -7.58
N LEU A 197 -31.67 10.20 -8.17
CA LEU A 197 -31.99 9.58 -9.45
C LEU A 197 -31.50 10.49 -10.57
N LEU A 198 -30.28 10.25 -11.04
CA LEU A 198 -29.93 10.64 -12.41
C LEU A 198 -30.66 9.65 -13.32
N PHE A 199 -31.89 9.98 -13.72
CA PHE A 199 -32.45 9.42 -14.95
C PHE A 199 -31.65 10.04 -16.10
N GLN A 200 -30.55 9.38 -16.48
CA GLN A 200 -30.04 9.51 -17.83
C GLN A 200 -30.91 8.58 -18.69
N TYR A 201 -31.71 9.20 -19.56
CA TYR A 201 -32.37 8.53 -20.67
C TYR A 201 -31.35 7.87 -21.59
#